data_AF-A0A922JV81-F1
#
_entry.id   AF-A0A922JV81-F1
#
_cell.length_a   1.000
_cell.length_b   1.000
_cell.length_c   1.000
_cell.angle_alpha   90.00
_cell.angle_beta   90.00
_cell.angle_gamma   90.00
#
_symmetry.space_group_name_H-M   'P 1'
#
loop_
_entity.id
_entity.type
_entity.pdbx_description
1 polymer ?
#
loop_
_entity_poly.entity_id
_entity_poly.type
_entity_poly.pdbx_seq_one_letter_code
_entity_poly.pdbx_strand_id
1 'polypeptide(L)'
;MFMTRVSWIVKQYCDMSYARWTDVPEAMKEELIDRVRENHRLTVTKALCKCFNSFHHDLHRIYQSFESHEEALASGTSLVDPLVWVKLCGRWGSDAFKRAENGNLVDFYKETRWSKKKNKFVTDATEDTYEMTGRLDGLEPEQRNDEQQRLSLGRSLAIYLDM
;
A
#
# COMPACT_ATOMS: atom_id res chain seq x y z
N MET A 1 10.67 22.55 -11.87
CA MET A 1 9.62 22.26 -10.87
C MET A 1 10.21 21.48 -9.71
N PHE A 2 10.04 21.96 -8.47
CA PHE A 2 10.56 21.36 -7.24
C PHE A 2 10.13 19.89 -7.06
N MET A 3 8.83 19.59 -7.17
CA MET A 3 8.30 18.24 -6.97
C MET A 3 8.77 17.23 -8.03
N THR A 4 8.93 17.66 -9.28
CA THR A 4 9.49 16.80 -10.36
C THR A 4 10.93 16.40 -10.04
N ARG A 5 11.72 17.34 -9.52
CA ARG A 5 13.12 17.09 -9.11
C ARG A 5 13.18 16.14 -7.92
N VAL A 6 12.36 16.34 -6.89
CA VAL A 6 12.29 15.48 -5.70
C VAL A 6 11.86 14.06 -6.10
N SER A 7 10.83 13.91 -6.92
CA SER A 7 10.37 12.60 -7.41
C SER A 7 11.46 11.85 -8.18
N TRP A 8 12.17 12.55 -9.07
CA TRP A 8 13.28 11.96 -9.81
C TRP A 8 14.44 11.54 -8.89
N ILE A 9 14.81 12.38 -7.92
CA ILE A 9 15.87 12.08 -6.94
C ILE A 9 15.52 10.81 -6.15
N VAL A 10 14.28 10.71 -5.67
CA VAL A 10 13.80 9.54 -4.92
C VAL A 10 13.90 8.28 -5.77
N LYS A 11 13.43 8.31 -7.02
CA LYS A 11 13.46 7.14 -7.91
C LYS A 11 14.87 6.69 -8.32
N GLN A 12 15.84 7.62 -8.32
CA GLN A 12 17.18 7.34 -8.83
C GLN A 12 18.20 7.05 -7.74
N TYR A 13 18.06 7.66 -6.57
CA TYR A 13 19.10 7.63 -5.53
C TYR A 13 18.64 7.06 -4.20
N CYS A 14 17.34 6.86 -3.99
CA CYS A 14 16.85 6.23 -2.77
C CYS A 14 16.70 4.72 -3.00
N ASP A 15 17.23 3.92 -2.06
CA ASP A 15 17.04 2.48 -2.07
C ASP A 15 15.59 2.15 -1.68
N MET A 16 14.84 1.63 -2.65
CA MET A 16 13.43 1.27 -2.47
C MET A 16 13.23 -0.07 -1.77
N SER A 17 14.29 -0.75 -1.35
CA SER A 17 14.17 -1.97 -0.53
C SER A 17 13.79 -1.67 0.92
N TYR A 18 13.96 -0.43 1.38
CA TYR A 18 13.52 -0.01 2.71
C TYR A 18 12.01 -0.04 2.84
N ALA A 19 11.53 -0.49 4.00
CA ALA A 19 10.12 -0.75 4.16
C ALA A 19 9.27 0.52 4.32
N ARG A 20 9.86 1.55 4.92
CA ARG A 20 9.26 2.84 5.25
C ARG A 20 10.35 3.90 5.18
N TRP A 21 9.97 5.15 4.98
CA TRP A 21 10.90 6.28 5.03
C TRP A 21 11.67 6.39 6.37
N THR A 22 11.05 5.96 7.48
CA THR A 22 11.70 5.93 8.81
C THR A 22 12.89 4.99 8.86
N ASP A 23 12.86 3.92 8.06
CA ASP A 23 13.86 2.85 8.07
C ASP A 23 15.07 3.21 7.17
N VAL A 24 14.92 4.24 6.34
CA VAL A 24 16.02 4.78 5.52
C VAL A 24 17.09 5.38 6.45
N PRO A 25 18.38 5.01 6.31
CA PRO A 25 19.45 5.56 7.12
C PRO A 25 19.53 7.09 7.02
N GLU A 26 19.81 7.75 8.14
CA GLU A 26 19.83 9.22 8.18
C GLU A 26 20.87 9.81 7.22
N ALA A 27 22.04 9.17 7.09
CA ALA A 27 23.06 9.56 6.12
C ALA A 27 22.55 9.58 4.67
N MET A 28 21.69 8.63 4.30
CA MET A 28 21.07 8.60 2.96
C MET A 28 20.02 9.71 2.82
N LYS A 29 19.22 9.96 3.86
CA LYS A 29 18.24 11.06 3.86
C LYS A 29 18.95 12.41 3.69
N GLU A 30 20.06 12.63 4.39
CA GLU A 30 20.89 13.83 4.27
C GLU A 30 21.45 14.00 2.85
N GLU A 31 21.99 12.93 2.26
CA GLU A 31 22.47 12.97 0.88
C GLU A 31 21.35 13.34 -0.12
N LEU A 32 20.15 12.78 0.07
CA LEU A 32 18.99 13.10 -0.76
C LEU A 32 18.56 14.57 -0.61
N ILE A 33 18.62 15.12 0.61
CA ILE A 33 18.31 16.52 0.90
C ILE A 33 19.32 17.44 0.19
N ASP A 34 20.62 17.13 0.30
CA ASP A 34 21.69 17.91 -0.35
C ASP A 34 21.55 17.92 -1.88
N ARG A 35 21.11 16.79 -2.47
CA ARG A 35 20.88 16.65 -3.93
C ARG A 35 19.71 17.49 -4.45
N VAL A 36 18.73 17.84 -3.62
CA VAL A 36 17.58 18.68 -4.02
C VAL A 36 18.00 20.13 -4.21
N ARG A 37 18.98 20.61 -3.43
CA ARG A 37 19.53 21.98 -3.38
C ARG A 37 18.51 23.07 -3.00
N GLU A 38 18.98 24.05 -2.24
CA GLU A 38 18.39 25.39 -2.04
C GLU A 38 16.95 25.49 -1.54
N ASN A 39 16.44 24.47 -0.84
CA ASN A 39 15.12 24.54 -0.20
C ASN A 39 15.24 24.34 1.31
N HIS A 40 14.30 24.92 2.06
CA HIS A 40 14.26 24.75 3.51
C HIS A 40 14.23 23.25 3.86
N ARG A 41 15.19 22.78 4.68
CA ARG A 41 15.42 21.36 4.99
C ARG A 41 14.12 20.61 5.31
N LEU A 42 13.30 21.15 6.19
CA LEU A 42 12.04 20.51 6.60
C LEU A 42 11.07 20.30 5.43
N THR A 43 11.01 21.25 4.49
CA THR A 43 10.18 21.15 3.29
C THR A 43 10.69 20.04 2.37
N VAL A 44 12.01 19.96 2.19
CA VAL A 44 12.65 18.93 1.38
C VAL A 44 12.42 17.54 1.97
N THR A 45 12.67 17.36 3.28
CA THR A 45 12.47 16.08 3.95
C THR A 45 11.02 15.61 3.86
N LYS A 46 10.04 16.51 4.07
CA LYS A 46 8.62 16.18 3.91
C LYS A 46 8.27 15.78 2.47
N ALA A 47 8.82 16.49 1.49
CA ALA A 47 8.60 16.18 0.07
C ALA A 47 9.21 14.83 -0.31
N LEU A 48 10.44 14.53 0.14
CA LEU A 48 11.11 13.25 -0.08
C LEU A 48 10.30 12.09 0.54
N CYS A 49 9.89 12.22 1.80
CA CYS A 49 9.05 11.24 2.49
C CYS A 49 7.74 10.98 1.73
N LYS A 50 7.05 12.04 1.29
CA LYS A 50 5.82 11.91 0.50
C LYS A 50 6.06 11.20 -0.84
N CYS A 51 7.13 11.55 -1.56
CA CYS A 51 7.48 10.93 -2.82
C CYS A 51 7.87 9.45 -2.65
N PHE A 52 8.64 9.12 -1.60
CA PHE A 52 9.00 7.74 -1.27
C PHE A 52 7.76 6.88 -1.05
N ASN A 53 6.85 7.33 -0.17
CA ASN A 53 5.63 6.58 0.12
C ASN A 53 4.73 6.46 -1.11
N SER A 54 4.58 7.55 -1.89
CA SER A 54 3.81 7.52 -3.14
C SER A 54 4.36 6.50 -4.12
N PHE A 55 5.69 6.40 -4.26
CA PHE A 55 6.31 5.45 -5.18
C PHE A 55 6.18 4.02 -4.68
N HIS A 56 6.29 3.77 -3.38
CA HIS A 56 5.97 2.46 -2.79
C HIS A 56 4.52 2.04 -3.07
N HIS A 57 3.57 2.97 -2.97
CA HIS A 57 2.18 2.71 -3.32
C HIS A 57 2.02 2.38 -4.81
N ASP A 58 2.73 3.07 -5.70
CA ASP A 58 2.72 2.76 -7.14
C ASP A 58 3.29 1.35 -7.41
N LEU A 59 4.42 1.00 -6.79
CA LEU A 59 5.03 -0.32 -6.94
C LEU A 59 4.14 -1.44 -6.39
N HIS A 60 3.49 -1.21 -5.24
CA HIS A 60 2.56 -2.18 -4.68
C HIS A 60 1.31 -2.35 -5.55
N ARG A 61 0.82 -1.26 -6.16
CA ARG A 61 -0.29 -1.34 -7.13
C ARG A 61 0.07 -2.18 -8.35
N ILE A 62 1.30 -2.05 -8.84
CA ILE A 62 1.81 -2.90 -9.93
C ILE A 62 1.87 -4.36 -9.46
N TYR A 63 2.39 -4.61 -8.26
CA TYR A 63 2.39 -5.96 -7.69
C TYR A 63 0.99 -6.57 -7.61
N GLN A 64 -0.01 -5.80 -7.18
CA GLN A 64 -1.41 -6.21 -7.11
C GLN A 64 -2.09 -6.39 -8.48
N SER A 65 -1.48 -5.93 -9.56
CA SER A 65 -2.01 -6.13 -10.92
C SER A 65 -1.68 -7.50 -11.51
N PHE A 66 -0.72 -8.23 -10.91
CA PHE A 66 -0.41 -9.60 -11.29
C PHE A 66 -1.38 -10.57 -10.62
N GLU A 67 -1.68 -11.68 -11.30
CA GLU A 67 -2.62 -12.68 -10.81
C GLU A 67 -2.01 -13.50 -9.66
N SER A 68 -0.69 -13.73 -9.71
CA SER A 68 0.02 -14.51 -8.70
C SER A 68 1.36 -13.89 -8.27
N HIS A 69 1.83 -14.32 -7.10
CA HIS A 69 3.12 -13.93 -6.57
C HIS A 69 4.29 -14.38 -7.47
N GLU A 70 4.16 -15.58 -8.05
CA GLU A 70 5.17 -16.16 -8.95
C GLU A 70 5.25 -15.40 -10.27
N GLU A 71 4.10 -14.99 -10.81
CA GLU A 71 4.03 -14.14 -12.00
C GLU A 71 4.66 -12.76 -11.75
N ALA A 72 4.39 -12.15 -10.60
CA ALA A 72 4.98 -10.87 -10.22
C ALA A 72 6.52 -10.95 -10.14
N LEU A 73 7.06 -12.05 -9.64
CA LEU A 73 8.51 -12.29 -9.58
C LEU A 73 9.12 -12.51 -10.97
N ALA A 74 8.43 -13.25 -11.85
CA ALA A 74 8.92 -13.55 -13.20
C ALA A 74 8.85 -12.33 -14.13
N SER A 75 7.77 -11.53 -14.03
CA SER A 75 7.54 -10.37 -14.89
C SER A 75 8.41 -9.18 -14.51
N GLY A 76 8.58 -8.93 -13.21
CA GLY A 76 9.38 -7.81 -12.73
C GLY A 76 8.75 -6.43 -12.97
N THR A 77 9.57 -5.39 -12.83
CA THR A 77 9.23 -4.02 -13.24
C THR A 77 10.49 -3.29 -13.70
N SER A 78 10.35 -2.36 -14.65
CA SER A 78 11.45 -1.49 -15.09
C SER A 78 11.67 -0.28 -14.16
N LEU A 79 10.81 -0.11 -13.15
CA LEU A 79 10.83 1.06 -12.27
C LEU A 79 11.86 0.98 -11.15
N VAL A 80 12.32 -0.22 -10.81
CA VAL A 80 13.35 -0.47 -9.79
C VAL A 80 14.29 -1.58 -10.27
N ASP A 81 15.45 -1.68 -9.62
CA ASP A 81 16.37 -2.79 -9.86
C ASP A 81 15.68 -4.15 -9.58
N PRO A 82 15.92 -5.19 -10.40
CA PRO A 82 15.32 -6.50 -10.21
C PRO A 82 15.53 -7.09 -8.80
N LEU A 83 16.69 -6.88 -8.18
CA LEU A 83 16.96 -7.38 -6.82
C LEU A 83 16.11 -6.64 -5.78
N VAL A 84 15.86 -5.34 -5.99
CA VAL A 84 14.97 -4.55 -5.14
C VAL A 84 13.53 -5.03 -5.32
N TRP A 85 13.11 -5.29 -6.57
CA TRP A 85 11.79 -5.85 -6.86
C TRP A 85 11.55 -7.19 -6.16
N VAL A 86 12.50 -8.12 -6.24
CA VAL A 86 12.41 -9.43 -5.56
C VAL A 86 12.26 -9.27 -4.05
N LYS A 87 13.01 -8.36 -3.42
CA LYS A 87 12.86 -8.08 -1.98
C LYS A 87 11.48 -7.53 -1.64
N LEU A 88 10.96 -6.63 -2.47
CA LEU A 88 9.62 -6.05 -2.29
C LEU A 88 8.52 -7.08 -2.45
N CYS A 89 8.58 -7.90 -3.51
CA CYS A 89 7.69 -9.04 -3.70
C CYS A 89 7.73 -9.96 -2.50
N GLY A 90 8.92 -10.38 -2.03
CA GLY A 90 9.03 -11.26 -0.87
C GLY A 90 8.36 -10.69 0.39
N ARG A 91 8.43 -9.37 0.58
CA ARG A 91 7.72 -8.69 1.66
C ARG A 91 6.19 -8.73 1.45
N TRP A 92 5.69 -8.34 0.29
CA TRP A 92 4.24 -8.29 0.01
C TRP A 92 3.60 -9.67 -0.09
N GLY A 93 4.36 -10.67 -0.53
CA GLY A 93 3.97 -12.07 -0.57
C GLY A 93 3.85 -12.70 0.83
N SER A 94 4.54 -12.15 1.83
CA SER A 94 4.56 -12.70 3.19
C SER A 94 3.20 -12.61 3.89
N ASP A 95 2.83 -13.66 4.62
CA ASP A 95 1.57 -13.68 5.37
C ASP A 95 1.53 -12.61 6.46
N ALA A 96 2.67 -12.23 7.02
CA ALA A 96 2.75 -11.15 7.99
C ALA A 96 2.31 -9.80 7.40
N PHE A 97 2.70 -9.51 6.15
CA PHE A 97 2.29 -8.30 5.45
C PHE A 97 0.80 -8.34 5.12
N LYS A 98 0.32 -9.45 4.54
CA LYS A 98 -1.10 -9.65 4.18
C LYS A 98 -2.02 -9.52 5.40
N ARG A 99 -1.64 -10.11 6.55
CA ARG A 99 -2.39 -9.97 7.81
C ARG A 99 -2.40 -8.54 8.33
N ALA A 100 -1.28 -7.82 8.28
CA ALA A 100 -1.22 -6.44 8.72
C ALA A 100 -2.06 -5.52 7.82
N GLU A 101 -2.06 -5.77 6.51
CA GLU A 101 -2.88 -5.04 5.54
C GLU A 101 -4.38 -5.31 5.75
N ASN A 102 -4.77 -6.59 5.88
CA ASN A 102 -6.16 -6.97 6.14
C ASN A 102 -6.64 -6.52 7.52
N GLY A 103 -5.79 -6.59 8.55
CA GLY A 103 -6.11 -6.12 9.91
C GLY A 103 -6.40 -4.63 9.95
N ASN A 104 -5.59 -3.81 9.28
CA ASN A 104 -5.85 -2.37 9.15
C ASN A 104 -7.18 -2.08 8.43
N LEU A 105 -7.55 -2.91 7.46
CA LEU A 105 -8.82 -2.79 6.76
C LEU A 105 -10.01 -3.13 7.67
N VAL A 106 -9.91 -4.23 8.42
CA VAL A 106 -10.90 -4.67 9.42
C VAL A 106 -11.11 -3.59 10.49
N ASP A 107 -10.03 -3.00 10.99
CA ASP A 107 -10.09 -1.92 11.99
C ASP A 107 -10.72 -0.64 11.42
N PHE A 108 -10.37 -0.26 10.18
CA PHE A 108 -11.02 0.85 9.48
C PHE A 108 -12.53 0.64 9.30
N TYR A 109 -12.96 -0.58 8.93
CA TYR A 109 -14.38 -0.90 8.79
C TYR A 109 -15.12 -0.86 10.12
N LYS A 110 -14.50 -1.38 11.20
CA LYS A 110 -15.05 -1.20 12.55
C LYS A 110 -15.16 0.27 12.89
N GLU A 111 -14.12 1.08 12.69
CA GLU A 111 -14.15 2.47 13.10
C GLU A 111 -15.23 3.30 12.37
N THR A 112 -15.42 3.05 11.07
CA THR A 112 -16.36 3.82 10.23
C THR A 112 -17.79 3.29 10.25
N ARG A 113 -17.99 1.98 10.44
CA ARG A 113 -19.32 1.33 10.31
C ARG A 113 -19.82 0.70 11.62
N TRP A 114 -19.11 0.86 12.74
CA TRP A 114 -19.57 0.43 14.05
C TRP A 114 -20.34 1.53 14.79
N SER A 115 -21.59 1.26 15.15
CA SER A 115 -22.36 2.14 16.01
C SER A 115 -22.01 1.90 17.47
N LYS A 116 -21.20 2.79 18.06
CA LYS A 116 -20.87 2.74 19.51
C LYS A 116 -22.12 2.77 20.41
N LYS A 117 -23.20 3.44 19.98
CA LYS A 117 -24.47 3.55 20.73
C LYS A 117 -25.28 2.26 20.71
N LYS A 118 -25.28 1.54 19.58
CA LYS A 118 -26.06 0.30 19.41
C LYS A 118 -25.21 -0.97 19.62
N ASN A 119 -23.90 -0.80 19.80
CA ASN A 119 -22.89 -1.86 19.89
C ASN A 119 -23.02 -2.90 18.76
N LYS A 120 -23.26 -2.43 17.54
CA LYS A 120 -23.42 -3.24 16.33
C LYS A 120 -23.05 -2.46 15.07
N PHE A 121 -22.88 -3.15 13.95
CA PHE A 121 -22.69 -2.50 12.65
C PHE A 121 -23.91 -1.66 12.26
N VAL A 122 -23.67 -0.58 11.50
CA VAL A 122 -24.69 0.42 11.15
C VAL A 122 -25.81 -0.17 10.29
N THR A 123 -25.51 -1.17 9.45
CA THR A 123 -26.50 -1.92 8.65
C THR A 123 -26.16 -3.42 8.59
N ASP A 124 -27.19 -4.26 8.45
CA ASP A 124 -27.02 -5.73 8.38
C ASP A 124 -26.17 -6.17 7.17
N ALA A 125 -26.28 -5.45 6.03
CA ALA A 125 -25.41 -5.67 4.86
C ALA A 125 -23.91 -5.37 5.12
N THR A 126 -23.59 -4.46 6.06
CA THR A 126 -22.19 -4.21 6.46
C THR A 126 -21.66 -5.26 7.43
N GLU A 127 -22.53 -5.93 8.19
CA GLU A 127 -22.19 -7.07 9.04
C GLU A 127 -21.87 -8.29 8.19
N ASP A 128 -22.69 -8.60 7.18
CA ASP A 128 -22.44 -9.68 6.22
C ASP A 128 -21.10 -9.48 5.49
N THR A 129 -20.79 -8.24 5.08
CA THR A 129 -19.51 -7.91 4.41
C THR A 129 -18.31 -8.11 5.35
N TYR A 130 -18.47 -7.80 6.64
CA TYR A 130 -17.46 -7.99 7.69
C TYR A 130 -17.25 -9.48 8.03
N GLU A 131 -18.33 -10.27 8.12
CA GLU A 131 -18.26 -11.72 8.32
C GLU A 131 -17.58 -12.42 7.14
N MET A 132 -17.85 -11.98 5.90
CA MET A 132 -17.15 -12.48 4.72
C MET A 132 -15.65 -12.15 4.76
N THR A 133 -15.26 -10.95 5.25
CA THR A 133 -13.84 -10.60 5.42
C THR A 133 -13.14 -11.43 6.49
N GLY A 134 -13.83 -11.81 7.57
CA GLY A 134 -13.31 -12.72 8.59
C GLY A 134 -13.19 -14.18 8.11
N ARG A 135 -13.98 -14.59 7.09
CA ARG A 135 -13.90 -15.92 6.46
C ARG A 135 -12.77 -16.05 5.45
N LEU A 136 -12.20 -14.94 4.96
CA LEU A 136 -11.05 -14.95 4.03
C LEU A 136 -9.78 -15.60 4.63
N ASP A 137 -9.64 -15.61 5.96
CA ASP A 137 -8.54 -16.30 6.66
C ASP A 137 -8.61 -17.84 6.51
N GLY A 138 -9.78 -18.39 6.15
CA GLY A 138 -10.00 -19.82 5.94
C GLY A 138 -10.17 -20.27 4.48
N LEU A 139 -10.12 -19.34 3.52
CA LEU A 139 -10.31 -19.64 2.09
C LEU A 139 -8.98 -19.83 1.35
N GLU A 140 -8.98 -20.75 0.39
CA GLU A 140 -7.87 -21.00 -0.54
C GLU A 140 -7.57 -19.73 -1.38
N PRO A 141 -6.31 -19.52 -1.81
CA PRO A 141 -5.85 -18.25 -2.40
C PRO A 141 -6.65 -17.77 -3.62
N GLU A 142 -7.14 -18.67 -4.47
CA GLU A 142 -7.93 -18.33 -5.67
C GLU A 142 -9.31 -17.75 -5.31
N GLN A 143 -9.99 -18.34 -4.32
CA GLN A 143 -11.30 -17.87 -3.87
C GLN A 143 -11.21 -16.50 -3.17
N ARG A 144 -10.05 -16.20 -2.59
CA ARG A 144 -9.76 -14.94 -1.91
C ARG A 144 -9.62 -13.77 -2.89
N ASN A 145 -9.00 -13.98 -4.05
CA ASN A 145 -8.81 -12.96 -5.08
C ASN A 145 -10.16 -12.54 -5.73
N ASP A 146 -11.02 -13.51 -6.05
CA ASP A 146 -12.35 -13.25 -6.62
C ASP A 146 -13.27 -12.47 -5.67
N GLU A 147 -13.23 -12.80 -4.37
CA GLU A 147 -14.00 -12.10 -3.35
C GLU A 147 -13.43 -10.71 -3.05
N GLN A 148 -12.10 -10.54 -3.05
CA GLN A 148 -11.46 -9.22 -2.96
C GLN A 148 -11.84 -8.31 -4.14
N GLN A 149 -11.89 -8.85 -5.36
CA GLN A 149 -12.28 -8.11 -6.55
C GLN A 149 -13.77 -7.71 -6.51
N ARG A 150 -14.66 -8.61 -6.06
CA ARG A 150 -16.07 -8.30 -5.78
C ARG A 150 -16.27 -7.22 -4.72
N LEU A 151 -15.49 -7.24 -3.64
CA LEU A 151 -15.52 -6.21 -2.59
C LEU A 151 -15.04 -4.86 -3.11
N SER A 152 -14.04 -4.84 -4.01
CA SER A 152 -13.58 -3.59 -4.66
C SER A 152 -14.65 -2.99 -5.59
N LEU A 153 -15.40 -3.84 -6.31
CA LEU A 153 -16.51 -3.43 -7.17
C LEU A 153 -17.71 -2.93 -6.34
N GLY A 154 -17.98 -3.55 -5.19
CA GLY A 154 -18.99 -3.10 -4.24
C GLY A 154 -18.68 -1.70 -3.66
N ARG A 155 -17.41 -1.37 -3.44
CA ARG A 155 -16.98 -0.01 -3.05
C ARG A 155 -17.26 1.03 -4.12
N SER A 156 -17.06 0.69 -5.40
CA SER A 156 -17.31 1.60 -6.50
C SER A 156 -18.81 1.88 -6.70
N LEU A 157 -19.68 0.92 -6.43
CA LEU A 157 -21.14 1.09 -6.50
C LEU A 157 -21.71 1.85 -5.30
N ALA A 158 -21.20 1.61 -4.09
CA ALA A 158 -21.68 2.29 -2.87
C ALA A 158 -21.33 3.79 -2.85
N ILE A 159 -20.21 4.20 -3.44
CA ILE A 159 -19.84 5.62 -3.57
C ILE A 159 -20.76 6.35 -4.56
N TYR A 160 -21.30 5.65 -5.58
CA TYR A 160 -22.20 6.24 -6.57
C TYR A 160 -23.68 6.30 -6.13
N LEU A 161 -24.07 5.56 -5.09
CA LEU A 161 -25.45 5.53 -4.57
C LEU A 161 -25.67 6.46 -3.36
N ASP A 162 -24.60 7.04 -2.82
CA ASP A 162 -24.63 8.00 -1.70
C ASP A 162 -24.28 9.46 -2.13
N MET A 163 -24.40 9.80 -3.44
CA MET A 163 -24.38 11.18 -3.95
C MET A 163 -25.77 11.66 -4.38
#